data_AF-A0A955FU49-F1
#
_entry.id   AF-A0A955FU49-F1
#
_cell.length_a   1.000
_cell.length_b   1.000
_cell.length_c   1.000
_cell.angle_alpha   90.00
_cell.angle_beta   90.00
_cell.angle_gamma   90.00
#
_symmetry.space_group_name_H-M   'P 1'
#
loop_
_entity.id
_entity.type
_entity.pdbx_description
1 polymer ?
#
loop_
_entity_poly.entity_id
_entity_poly.type
_entity_poly.pdbx_seq_one_letter_code
_entity_poly.pdbx_strand_id
1 'polypeptide(L)'
;MVGKVTRSNKGVNLAVSMVNKKTISLVVVLLVLVGVCVVLYSTNQQNDTTPTGVISKEEFEKKSTLERSDSALESALEAVDEGSDDDIAKTYENAIAAESDSAKKVELASDHARVLLADGRQSDAIKVLMAAVEYNSDKFRIYDILGRTYAQIGQYSEAASYFDKAGGLTDSPANTGGYTKQYYEYLSNKMRAFEK
;
A
#
# COMPACT_ATOMS: atom_id res chain seq x y z
N MET A 1 55.41 43.63 71.84
CA MET A 1 54.45 42.87 72.67
C MET A 1 53.07 43.10 72.08
N VAL A 2 52.35 42.01 71.75
CA VAL A 2 50.92 41.95 71.34
C VAL A 2 50.59 42.54 69.95
N GLY A 3 49.84 41.92 69.04
CA GLY A 3 49.09 40.66 69.04
C GLY A 3 48.49 40.41 67.64
N LYS A 4 48.26 39.13 67.32
CA LYS A 4 47.72 38.62 66.04
C LYS A 4 46.35 39.24 65.71
N VAL A 5 46.17 39.68 64.46
CA VAL A 5 44.85 39.94 63.87
C VAL A 5 44.51 38.79 62.92
N THR A 6 43.51 38.02 63.30
CA THR A 6 42.86 36.98 62.50
C THR A 6 42.04 37.62 61.38
N ARG A 7 42.43 37.42 60.11
CA ARG A 7 41.63 37.86 58.95
C ARG A 7 40.51 36.86 58.69
N SER A 8 39.27 37.34 58.83
CA SER A 8 38.02 36.62 58.61
C SER A 8 37.86 36.18 57.15
N ASN A 9 37.55 34.90 56.93
CA ASN A 9 37.32 34.27 55.64
C ASN A 9 35.92 34.62 55.07
N LYS A 10 35.64 35.92 54.85
CA LYS A 10 34.35 36.41 54.33
C LYS A 10 34.31 36.63 52.81
N GLY A 11 35.40 36.31 52.09
CA GLY A 11 35.55 36.64 50.67
C GLY A 11 35.09 35.58 49.66
N VAL A 12 34.91 34.32 50.06
CA VAL A 12 34.69 33.21 49.09
C VAL A 12 33.20 32.83 48.92
N ASN A 13 32.32 33.24 49.84
CA ASN A 13 30.90 32.84 49.82
C ASN A 13 29.95 33.85 49.14
N LEU A 14 30.44 34.92 48.49
CA LEU A 14 29.59 35.95 47.90
C LEU A 14 29.49 35.95 46.37
N ALA A 15 30.13 35.00 45.68
CA ALA A 15 30.03 34.88 44.22
C ALA A 15 28.95 33.87 43.75
N VAL A 16 28.37 33.07 44.67
CA VAL A 16 27.38 32.03 44.32
C VAL A 16 25.93 32.50 44.50
N SER A 17 25.66 33.66 45.13
CA SER A 17 24.29 34.09 45.46
C SER A 17 23.66 35.12 44.50
N MET A 18 24.32 35.48 43.39
CA MET A 18 23.78 36.45 42.41
C MET A 18 23.48 35.84 41.04
N VAL A 19 23.08 34.58 40.96
CA VAL A 19 22.31 34.14 39.79
C VAL A 19 20.91 34.75 39.93
N ASN A 20 20.70 35.89 39.26
CA ASN A 20 19.45 36.63 39.30
C ASN A 20 18.28 35.69 38.95
N LYS A 21 17.24 35.65 39.77
CA LYS A 21 16.04 34.81 39.55
C LYS A 21 15.46 35.00 38.15
N LYS A 22 15.59 36.19 37.55
CA LYS A 22 15.20 36.47 36.16
C LYS A 22 16.05 35.70 35.15
N THR A 23 17.36 35.58 35.39
CA THR A 23 18.29 34.81 34.53
C THR A 23 18.04 33.31 34.66
N ILE A 24 17.77 32.82 35.88
CA ILE A 24 17.34 31.41 36.09
C ILE A 24 16.03 31.15 35.34
N SER A 25 15.06 32.06 35.46
CA SER A 25 13.78 31.95 34.77
C SER A 25 13.93 31.97 33.24
N LEU A 26 14.84 32.79 32.70
CA LEU A 26 15.12 32.86 31.27
C LEU A 26 15.76 31.57 30.74
N VAL A 27 16.72 30.99 31.48
CA VAL A 27 17.37 29.73 31.11
C VAL A 27 16.37 28.57 31.13
N VAL A 28 15.47 28.52 32.13
CA VAL A 28 14.40 27.52 32.20
C VAL A 28 13.44 27.65 31.02
N VAL A 29 13.03 28.86 30.66
CA VAL A 29 12.16 29.11 29.49
C VAL A 29 12.86 28.67 28.20
N LEU A 30 14.15 28.97 28.03
CA LEU A 30 14.92 28.57 26.86
C LEU A 30 15.03 27.04 26.75
N LEU A 31 15.27 26.34 27.86
CA LEU A 31 15.32 24.88 27.89
C LEU A 31 13.97 24.24 27.56
N VAL A 32 12.86 24.82 28.03
CA VAL A 32 11.51 24.38 27.66
C VAL A 32 11.26 24.58 26.16
N LEU A 33 11.65 25.74 25.60
CA LEU A 33 11.49 26.01 24.16
C LEU A 33 12.34 25.06 23.30
N VAL A 34 13.57 24.76 23.71
CA VAL A 34 14.41 23.75 23.03
C VAL A 34 13.77 22.38 23.14
N GLY A 35 13.25 21.99 24.30
CA GLY A 35 12.49 20.75 24.48
C GLY A 35 11.27 20.66 23.56
N VAL A 36 10.50 21.74 23.45
CA VAL A 36 9.35 21.82 22.52
C VAL A 36 9.83 21.72 21.06
N CYS A 37 10.90 22.41 20.67
CA CYS A 37 11.46 22.29 19.32
C CYS A 37 11.98 20.89 19.01
N VAL A 38 12.60 20.19 19.97
CA VAL A 38 13.05 18.80 19.81
C VAL A 38 11.87 17.86 19.69
N VAL A 39 10.81 18.05 20.50
CA VAL A 39 9.56 17.28 20.38
C VAL A 39 8.93 17.54 19.01
N LEU A 40 8.75 18.80 18.60
CA LEU A 40 8.19 19.16 17.30
C LEU A 40 9.03 18.62 16.13
N TYR A 41 10.36 18.66 16.25
CA TYR A 41 11.27 18.09 15.26
C TYR A 41 11.17 16.56 15.20
N SER A 42 11.08 15.90 16.37
CA SER A 42 10.89 14.45 16.45
C SER A 42 9.53 14.00 15.90
N THR A 43 8.45 14.77 16.15
CA THR A 43 7.13 14.51 15.55
C THR A 43 7.11 14.81 14.06
N ASN A 44 7.92 15.78 13.58
CA ASN A 44 8.02 16.11 12.16
C ASN A 44 8.81 15.05 11.37
N GLN A 45 9.84 14.43 11.98
CA GLN A 45 10.54 13.27 11.41
C GLN A 45 9.66 12.02 11.32
N GLN A 46 8.56 11.98 12.09
CA GLN A 46 7.61 10.86 12.11
C GLN A 46 6.51 10.98 11.04
N ASN A 47 6.45 12.09 10.29
CA ASN A 47 5.42 12.32 9.28
C ASN A 47 5.78 11.80 7.87
N ASP A 48 6.97 11.23 7.69
CA ASP A 48 7.41 10.57 6.44
C ASP A 48 7.36 9.03 6.54
N THR A 49 6.58 8.47 7.45
CA THR A 49 6.39 7.02 7.50
C THR A 49 5.24 6.64 6.57
N THR A 50 5.57 6.06 5.41
CA THR A 50 4.69 5.07 4.80
C THR A 50 4.24 4.10 5.91
N PRO A 51 2.95 3.77 6.01
CA PRO A 51 2.48 2.77 6.96
C PRO A 51 3.29 1.48 6.78
N THR A 52 3.58 0.77 7.87
CA THR A 52 4.58 -0.33 7.95
C THR A 52 4.35 -1.52 7.02
N GLY A 53 3.29 -1.55 6.20
CA GLY A 53 3.03 -2.54 5.15
C GLY A 53 2.84 -1.99 3.73
N VAL A 54 2.94 -0.67 3.48
CA VAL A 54 2.74 -0.09 2.14
C VAL A 54 4.06 -0.03 1.39
N ILE A 55 4.22 -0.85 0.35
CA ILE A 55 5.37 -0.77 -0.55
C ILE A 55 5.26 0.49 -1.42
N SER A 56 6.32 1.30 -1.42
CA SER A 56 6.45 2.42 -2.34
C SER A 56 6.77 1.97 -3.77
N LYS A 57 6.43 2.81 -4.75
CA LYS A 57 6.78 2.59 -6.16
C LYS A 57 8.28 2.27 -6.35
N GLU A 58 9.15 3.02 -5.68
CA GLU A 58 10.60 2.88 -5.78
C GLU A 58 11.13 1.58 -5.16
N GLU A 59 10.50 1.10 -4.09
CA GLU A 59 10.84 -0.18 -3.48
C GLU A 59 10.41 -1.36 -4.36
N PHE A 60 9.24 -1.25 -5.00
CA PHE A 60 8.75 -2.26 -5.93
C PHE A 60 9.65 -2.40 -7.17
N GLU A 61 10.10 -1.28 -7.73
CA GLU A 61 10.99 -1.26 -8.90
C GLU A 61 12.32 -1.96 -8.64
N LYS A 62 12.83 -1.94 -7.41
CA LYS A 62 14.10 -2.58 -7.02
C LYS A 62 14.01 -4.11 -6.94
N LYS A 63 12.81 -4.69 -6.85
CA LYS A 63 12.62 -6.15 -6.79
C LYS A 63 12.86 -6.79 -8.16
N SER A 64 13.31 -8.04 -8.19
CA SER A 64 13.50 -8.75 -9.46
C SER A 64 12.15 -8.98 -10.16
N THR A 65 12.16 -9.12 -11.48
CA THR A 65 10.92 -9.28 -12.25
C THR A 65 10.10 -10.52 -11.84
N LEU A 66 10.74 -11.56 -11.28
CA LEU A 66 10.07 -12.74 -10.75
C LEU A 66 9.41 -12.44 -9.39
N GLU A 67 10.12 -11.72 -8.52
CA GLU A 67 9.65 -11.33 -7.17
C GLU A 67 8.60 -10.22 -7.19
N ARG A 68 8.40 -9.50 -8.29
CA ARG A 68 7.42 -8.40 -8.36
C ARG A 68 5.97 -8.87 -8.22
N SER A 69 5.57 -9.96 -8.87
CA SER A 69 4.20 -10.48 -8.72
C SER A 69 4.01 -11.10 -7.33
N ASP A 70 4.95 -11.95 -6.93
CA ASP A 70 4.89 -12.66 -5.65
C ASP A 70 4.95 -11.68 -4.48
N SER A 71 5.75 -10.62 -4.56
CA SER A 71 5.89 -9.69 -3.44
C SER A 71 4.93 -8.51 -3.42
N ALA A 72 4.26 -8.16 -4.53
CA ALA A 72 3.08 -7.30 -4.45
C ALA A 72 1.94 -8.04 -3.75
N LEU A 73 1.76 -9.32 -4.08
CA LEU A 73 0.77 -10.17 -3.42
C LEU A 73 1.15 -10.43 -1.96
N GLU A 74 2.40 -10.80 -1.67
CA GLU A 74 2.89 -11.06 -0.31
C GLU A 74 2.77 -9.80 0.54
N SER A 75 3.18 -8.63 0.05
CA SER A 75 3.06 -7.39 0.83
C SER A 75 1.63 -6.85 0.90
N ALA A 76 0.79 -7.09 -0.11
CA ALA A 76 -0.64 -6.82 0.02
C ALA A 76 -1.29 -7.75 1.06
N LEU A 77 -0.84 -9.00 1.18
CA LEU A 77 -1.29 -9.95 2.21
C LEU A 77 -0.72 -9.62 3.60
N GLU A 78 0.50 -9.10 3.72
CA GLU A 78 1.05 -8.56 4.97
C GLU A 78 0.27 -7.31 5.42
N ALA A 79 -0.09 -6.44 4.48
CA ALA A 79 -0.95 -5.28 4.74
C ALA A 79 -2.38 -5.68 5.15
N VAL A 80 -2.86 -6.88 4.81
CA VAL A 80 -4.14 -7.42 5.33
C VAL A 80 -4.05 -7.71 6.83
N ASP A 81 -2.88 -8.07 7.35
CA ASP A 81 -2.70 -8.45 8.77
C ASP A 81 -2.45 -7.22 9.67
N GLU A 82 -1.92 -6.13 9.12
CA GLU A 82 -1.55 -4.90 9.88
C GLU A 82 -2.28 -3.61 9.44
N GLY A 83 -2.93 -3.57 8.28
CA GLY A 83 -3.33 -2.34 7.58
C GLY A 83 -4.84 -2.17 7.34
N SER A 84 -5.24 -0.93 7.08
CA SER A 84 -6.61 -0.60 6.65
C SER A 84 -6.83 -0.95 5.17
N ASP A 85 -8.08 -1.09 4.73
CA ASP A 85 -8.42 -1.38 3.32
C ASP A 85 -7.78 -0.37 2.32
N ASP A 86 -7.50 0.85 2.78
CA ASP A 86 -6.84 1.91 2.01
C ASP A 86 -5.34 1.62 1.76
N ASP A 87 -4.66 0.94 2.67
CA ASP A 87 -3.23 0.64 2.58
C ASP A 87 -2.98 -0.49 1.57
N ILE A 88 -3.87 -1.49 1.57
CA ILE A 88 -3.87 -2.59 0.60
C ILE A 88 -4.11 -2.04 -0.81
N ALA A 89 -5.12 -1.19 -1.00
CA ALA A 89 -5.44 -0.62 -2.30
C ALA A 89 -4.27 0.19 -2.88
N LYS A 90 -3.64 1.06 -2.05
CA LYS A 90 -2.46 1.84 -2.45
C LYS A 90 -1.27 0.97 -2.82
N THR A 91 -1.06 -0.14 -2.12
CA THR A 91 0.04 -1.08 -2.42
C THR A 91 -0.11 -1.67 -3.82
N TYR A 92 -1.31 -2.12 -4.18
CA TYR A 92 -1.58 -2.61 -5.54
C TYR A 92 -1.49 -1.51 -6.59
N GLU A 93 -2.00 -0.31 -6.32
CA GLU A 93 -1.91 0.83 -7.23
C GLU A 93 -0.43 1.18 -7.54
N ASN A 94 0.41 1.25 -6.51
CA ASN A 94 1.85 1.49 -6.66
C ASN A 94 2.53 0.38 -7.48
N ALA A 95 2.21 -0.89 -7.20
CA ALA A 95 2.77 -2.03 -7.91
C ALA A 95 2.39 -2.01 -9.41
N ILE A 96 1.11 -1.75 -9.73
CA ILE A 96 0.62 -1.66 -11.12
C ILE A 96 1.28 -0.48 -11.85
N ALA A 97 1.48 0.65 -11.17
CA ALA A 97 2.11 1.84 -11.74
C ALA A 97 3.62 1.64 -11.99
N ALA A 98 4.30 0.89 -11.14
CA ALA A 98 5.73 0.55 -11.25
C ALA A 98 6.02 -0.55 -12.27
N GLU A 99 5.09 -1.47 -12.49
CA GLU A 99 5.31 -2.56 -13.44
C GLU A 99 5.35 -2.01 -14.88
N SER A 100 6.20 -2.59 -15.71
CA SER A 100 6.37 -2.25 -17.12
C SER A 100 5.78 -3.30 -18.05
N ASP A 101 5.72 -4.56 -17.60
CA ASP A 101 5.14 -5.67 -18.33
C ASP A 101 3.61 -5.61 -18.29
N SER A 102 2.99 -5.49 -19.46
CA SER A 102 1.55 -5.37 -19.60
C SER A 102 0.78 -6.60 -19.10
N ALA A 103 1.34 -7.81 -19.24
CA ALA A 103 0.70 -9.03 -18.77
C ALA A 103 0.74 -9.11 -17.24
N LYS A 104 1.86 -8.72 -16.62
CA LYS A 104 1.98 -8.66 -15.15
C LYS A 104 1.08 -7.61 -14.52
N LYS A 105 0.83 -6.49 -15.19
CA LYS A 105 -0.20 -5.52 -14.71
C LYS A 105 -1.59 -6.15 -14.61
N VAL A 106 -1.94 -7.01 -15.55
CA VAL A 106 -3.22 -7.76 -15.51
C VAL A 106 -3.23 -8.74 -14.33
N GLU A 107 -2.10 -9.38 -14.02
CA GLU A 107 -1.95 -10.24 -12.83
C GLU A 107 -2.18 -9.46 -11.54
N LEU A 108 -1.46 -8.36 -11.36
CA LEU A 108 -1.56 -7.49 -10.18
C LEU A 108 -3.00 -6.97 -10.00
N ALA A 109 -3.67 -6.57 -11.08
CA ALA A 109 -5.06 -6.16 -11.03
C ALA A 109 -6.01 -7.30 -10.64
N SER A 110 -5.73 -8.52 -11.10
CA SER A 110 -6.48 -9.73 -10.72
C SER A 110 -6.34 -10.04 -9.23
N ASP A 111 -5.12 -9.93 -8.70
CA ASP A 111 -4.86 -10.17 -7.28
C ASP A 111 -5.50 -9.10 -6.39
N HIS A 112 -5.40 -7.83 -6.80
CA HIS A 112 -6.10 -6.74 -6.12
C HIS A 112 -7.62 -6.98 -6.09
N ALA A 113 -8.21 -7.33 -7.23
CA ALA A 113 -9.63 -7.63 -7.32
C ALA A 113 -10.03 -8.81 -6.43
N ARG A 114 -9.21 -9.84 -6.32
CA ARG A 114 -9.47 -10.99 -5.43
C ARG A 114 -9.49 -10.59 -3.96
N VAL A 115 -8.58 -9.71 -3.52
CA VAL A 115 -8.59 -9.19 -2.15
C VAL A 115 -9.85 -8.36 -1.89
N LEU A 116 -10.20 -7.46 -2.82
CA LEU A 116 -11.44 -6.67 -2.73
C LEU A 116 -12.70 -7.54 -2.68
N LEU A 117 -12.74 -8.65 -3.43
CA LEU A 117 -13.86 -9.60 -3.39
C LEU A 117 -13.95 -10.33 -2.04
N ALA A 118 -12.81 -10.69 -1.44
CA ALA A 118 -12.78 -11.32 -0.12
C ALA A 118 -13.31 -10.37 0.97
N ASP A 119 -13.06 -9.07 0.79
CA ASP A 119 -13.59 -7.99 1.63
C ASP A 119 -15.04 -7.58 1.28
N GLY A 120 -15.67 -8.22 0.28
CA GLY A 120 -17.04 -7.91 -0.13
C GLY A 120 -17.19 -6.64 -0.98
N ARG A 121 -16.10 -5.96 -1.32
CA ARG A 121 -16.04 -4.77 -2.19
C ARG A 121 -16.12 -5.12 -3.68
N GLN A 122 -17.21 -5.79 -4.06
CA GLN A 122 -17.42 -6.32 -5.41
C GLN A 122 -17.35 -5.26 -6.51
N SER A 123 -17.94 -4.08 -6.28
CA SER A 123 -17.96 -3.00 -7.27
C SER A 123 -16.56 -2.44 -7.56
N ASP A 124 -15.71 -2.34 -6.55
CA ASP A 124 -14.33 -1.87 -6.70
C ASP A 124 -13.46 -2.92 -7.39
N ALA A 125 -13.65 -4.21 -7.07
CA ALA A 125 -12.99 -5.30 -7.78
C ALA A 125 -13.25 -5.25 -9.29
N ILE A 126 -14.52 -5.04 -9.68
CA ILE A 126 -14.89 -4.90 -11.09
C ILE A 126 -14.25 -3.65 -11.73
N LYS A 127 -14.21 -2.51 -11.03
CA LYS A 127 -13.53 -1.30 -11.56
C LYS A 127 -12.06 -1.55 -11.84
N VAL A 128 -11.35 -2.21 -10.92
CA VAL A 128 -9.93 -2.55 -11.08
C VAL A 128 -9.71 -3.44 -12.30
N LEU A 129 -10.52 -4.50 -12.45
CA LEU A 129 -10.43 -5.40 -13.60
C LEU A 129 -10.80 -4.71 -14.92
N MET A 130 -11.81 -3.84 -14.91
CA MET A 130 -12.20 -3.07 -16.09
C MET A 130 -11.08 -2.12 -16.54
N ALA A 131 -10.39 -1.46 -15.61
CA ALA A 131 -9.21 -0.66 -15.94
C ALA A 131 -8.09 -1.52 -16.54
N ALA A 132 -7.93 -2.75 -16.02
CA ALA A 132 -6.91 -3.68 -16.50
C ALA A 132 -7.14 -4.19 -17.93
N VAL A 133 -8.35 -4.02 -18.48
CA VAL A 133 -8.61 -4.27 -19.90
C VAL A 133 -7.66 -3.44 -20.76
N GLU A 134 -7.27 -2.22 -20.35
CA GLU A 134 -6.42 -1.34 -21.16
C GLU A 134 -4.91 -1.66 -21.07
N TYR A 135 -4.47 -2.47 -20.11
CA TYR A 135 -3.03 -2.68 -19.87
C TYR A 135 -2.35 -3.51 -20.94
N ASN A 136 -3.04 -4.53 -21.48
CA ASN A 136 -2.47 -5.47 -22.45
C ASN A 136 -3.29 -5.47 -23.73
N SER A 137 -2.64 -5.48 -24.89
CA SER A 137 -3.33 -5.63 -26.19
C SER A 137 -3.96 -7.01 -26.36
N ASP A 138 -3.34 -8.05 -25.79
CA ASP A 138 -3.92 -9.38 -25.70
C ASP A 138 -4.93 -9.42 -24.54
N LYS A 139 -6.22 -9.54 -24.89
CA LYS A 139 -7.32 -9.46 -23.92
C LYS A 139 -7.77 -10.82 -23.41
N PHE A 140 -7.20 -11.93 -23.88
CA PHE A 140 -7.70 -13.27 -23.54
C PHE A 140 -7.82 -13.47 -22.03
N ARG A 141 -6.72 -13.20 -21.31
CA ARG A 141 -6.65 -13.44 -19.87
C ARG A 141 -7.55 -12.51 -19.07
N ILE A 142 -7.61 -11.22 -19.39
CA ILE A 142 -8.48 -10.29 -18.67
C ILE A 142 -9.96 -10.57 -18.92
N TYR A 143 -10.34 -11.04 -20.12
CA TYR A 143 -11.71 -11.48 -20.40
C TYR A 143 -12.07 -12.77 -19.66
N ASP A 144 -11.16 -13.74 -19.55
CA ASP A 144 -11.37 -14.93 -18.72
C ASP A 144 -11.57 -14.55 -17.24
N ILE A 145 -10.71 -13.68 -16.70
CA ILE A 145 -10.79 -13.19 -15.31
C ILE A 145 -12.13 -12.48 -15.08
N LEU A 146 -12.50 -11.51 -15.92
CA LEU A 146 -13.78 -10.80 -15.80
C LEU A 146 -14.97 -11.76 -15.86
N GLY A 147 -14.98 -12.73 -16.78
CA GLY A 147 -16.03 -13.74 -16.87
C GLY A 147 -16.20 -14.54 -15.57
N ARG A 148 -15.08 -14.99 -14.99
CA ARG A 148 -15.07 -15.71 -13.70
C ARG A 148 -15.51 -14.82 -12.54
N THR A 149 -15.04 -13.58 -12.49
CA THR A 149 -15.38 -12.64 -11.42
C THR A 149 -16.87 -12.29 -11.45
N TYR A 150 -17.42 -11.95 -12.62
CA TYR A 150 -18.85 -11.69 -12.76
C TYR A 150 -19.70 -12.92 -12.38
N ALA A 151 -19.25 -14.13 -12.76
CA ALA A 151 -19.91 -15.37 -12.35
C ALA A 151 -19.91 -15.55 -10.82
N GLN A 152 -18.78 -15.28 -10.16
CA GLN A 152 -18.63 -15.39 -8.72
C GLN A 152 -19.57 -14.44 -7.96
N ILE A 153 -19.77 -13.22 -8.47
CA ILE A 153 -20.65 -12.22 -7.83
C ILE A 153 -22.12 -12.33 -8.29
N GLY A 154 -22.47 -13.36 -9.07
CA GLY A 154 -23.84 -13.63 -9.50
C GLY A 154 -24.36 -12.76 -10.66
N GLN A 155 -23.49 -11.98 -11.31
CA GLN A 155 -23.81 -11.18 -12.48
C GLN A 155 -23.65 -12.03 -13.75
N TYR A 156 -24.59 -12.94 -13.95
CA TYR A 156 -24.45 -14.00 -14.95
C TYR A 156 -24.52 -13.52 -16.40
N SER A 157 -25.23 -12.42 -16.68
CA SER A 157 -25.35 -11.86 -18.04
C SER A 157 -23.99 -11.31 -18.51
N GLU A 158 -23.31 -10.55 -17.66
CA GLU A 158 -21.96 -10.05 -17.87
C GLU A 158 -20.94 -11.18 -17.94
N ALA A 159 -21.06 -12.17 -17.05
CA ALA A 159 -20.19 -13.35 -17.06
C ALA A 159 -20.25 -14.08 -18.40
N ALA A 160 -21.45 -14.33 -18.94
CA ALA A 160 -21.64 -14.95 -20.24
C ALA A 160 -20.98 -14.14 -21.36
N SER A 161 -21.18 -12.82 -21.36
CA SER A 161 -20.59 -11.90 -22.34
C SER A 161 -19.06 -11.96 -22.34
N TYR A 162 -18.42 -11.97 -21.16
CA TYR A 162 -16.97 -12.04 -21.07
C TYR A 162 -16.41 -13.43 -21.39
N PHE A 163 -17.13 -14.51 -21.05
CA PHE A 163 -16.75 -15.85 -21.52
C PHE A 163 -16.81 -15.97 -23.05
N ASP A 164 -17.81 -15.40 -23.72
CA ASP A 164 -17.86 -15.38 -25.19
C ASP A 164 -16.65 -14.64 -25.78
N LYS A 165 -16.29 -13.48 -25.20
CA LYS A 165 -15.12 -12.71 -25.63
C LYS A 165 -13.81 -13.51 -25.45
N ALA A 166 -13.64 -14.19 -24.31
CA ALA A 166 -12.47 -15.05 -24.08
C ALA A 166 -12.44 -16.24 -25.07
N GLY A 167 -13.59 -16.87 -25.33
CA GLY A 167 -13.73 -17.93 -26.32
C GLY A 167 -13.41 -17.52 -27.76
N GLY A 168 -13.58 -16.23 -28.09
CA GLY A 168 -13.17 -15.65 -29.37
C GLY A 168 -11.65 -15.43 -29.51
N LEU A 169 -10.89 -15.59 -28.42
CA LEU A 169 -9.46 -15.31 -28.36
C LEU A 169 -8.64 -16.55 -27.97
N THR A 170 -9.16 -17.77 -28.13
CA THR A 170 -8.48 -19.00 -27.67
C THR A 170 -7.15 -19.29 -28.37
N ASP A 171 -6.90 -18.67 -29.52
CA ASP A 171 -5.60 -18.77 -30.23
C ASP A 171 -4.53 -17.81 -29.68
N SER A 172 -4.89 -17.01 -28.66
CA SER A 172 -3.99 -16.11 -27.96
C SER A 172 -2.80 -16.86 -27.33
N PRO A 173 -1.56 -16.34 -27.42
CA PRO A 173 -0.43 -16.89 -26.69
C PRO A 173 -0.58 -16.80 -25.16
N ALA A 174 -1.43 -15.90 -24.66
CA ALA A 174 -1.76 -15.80 -23.24
C ALA A 174 -2.70 -16.92 -22.76
N ASN A 175 -3.29 -17.71 -23.68
CA ASN A 175 -4.05 -18.92 -23.35
C ASN A 175 -3.11 -20.10 -23.04
N THR A 176 -2.29 -19.96 -22.00
CA THR A 176 -1.33 -20.98 -21.58
C THR A 176 -2.00 -22.24 -21.02
N GLY A 177 -3.26 -22.14 -20.60
CA GLY A 177 -4.07 -23.26 -20.11
C GLY A 177 -4.64 -24.17 -21.21
N GLY A 178 -4.50 -23.78 -22.50
CA GLY A 178 -5.02 -24.56 -23.62
C GLY A 178 -6.55 -24.64 -23.65
N TYR A 179 -7.23 -23.60 -23.15
CA TYR A 179 -8.69 -23.55 -23.15
C TYR A 179 -9.21 -23.46 -24.58
N THR A 180 -10.28 -24.18 -24.89
CA THR A 180 -10.85 -24.19 -26.23
C THR A 180 -12.06 -23.25 -26.32
N LYS A 181 -12.45 -22.90 -27.55
CA LYS A 181 -13.69 -22.17 -27.78
C LYS A 181 -14.91 -22.92 -27.20
N GLN A 182 -14.96 -24.24 -27.35
CA GLN A 182 -16.05 -25.06 -26.82
C GLN A 182 -16.14 -25.00 -25.28
N TYR A 183 -14.99 -24.89 -24.59
CA TYR A 183 -14.97 -24.70 -23.14
C TYR A 183 -15.64 -23.38 -22.73
N TYR A 184 -15.33 -22.28 -23.41
CA TYR A 184 -15.96 -20.99 -23.14
C TYR A 184 -17.43 -20.91 -23.56
N GLU A 185 -17.80 -21.54 -24.68
CA GLU A 185 -19.21 -21.69 -25.07
C GLU A 185 -20.02 -22.43 -24.00
N TYR A 186 -19.44 -23.49 -23.42
CA TYR A 186 -20.04 -24.19 -22.28
C TYR A 186 -20.23 -23.27 -21.06
N LEU A 187 -19.19 -22.52 -20.66
CA LEU A 187 -19.28 -21.60 -19.52
C LEU A 187 -20.33 -20.53 -19.75
N SER A 188 -20.33 -19.91 -20.93
CA SER A 188 -21.27 -18.86 -21.31
C SER A 188 -22.73 -19.34 -21.29
N ASN A 189 -22.99 -20.52 -21.88
CA ASN A 189 -24.32 -21.13 -21.84
C ASN A 189 -24.76 -21.52 -20.43
N LYS A 190 -23.83 -21.99 -19.59
CA LYS A 190 -24.09 -22.26 -18.18
C LYS A 190 -24.49 -20.98 -17.44
N MET A 191 -23.82 -19.85 -17.69
CA MET A 191 -24.18 -18.57 -17.06
C MET A 191 -25.57 -18.11 -17.47
N ARG A 192 -25.90 -18.17 -18.78
CA ARG A 192 -27.26 -17.84 -19.28
C ARG A 192 -28.36 -18.72 -18.69
N ALA A 193 -28.04 -19.94 -18.27
CA ALA A 193 -29.02 -20.82 -17.63
C ALA A 193 -29.38 -20.37 -16.21
N PHE A 194 -28.48 -19.68 -15.50
CA PHE A 194 -28.77 -19.14 -14.16
C PHE A 194 -29.60 -17.85 -14.17
N GLU A 195 -29.77 -17.22 -15.33
CA GLU A 195 -30.59 -16.00 -15.52
C GLU A 195 -32.10 -16.32 -15.65
N LYS A 196 -32.45 -17.57 -15.94
CA LYS A 196 -33.83 -18.03 -16.19
C LYS A 196 -34.49 -18.57 -14.92
#